data_AF-A0A7X6WCC1-F1
#
_entry.id   AF-A0A7X6WCC1-F1
#
_cell.length_a   1.000
_cell.length_b   1.000
_cell.length_c   1.000
_cell.angle_alpha   90.00
_cell.angle_beta   90.00
_cell.angle_gamma   90.00
#
_symmetry.space_group_name_H-M   'P 1'
#
loop_
_entity.id
_entity.type
_entity.pdbx_description
1 polymer ?
#
loop_
_entity_poly.entity_id
_entity_poly.type
_entity_poly.pdbx_seq_one_letter_code
_entity_poly.pdbx_strand_id
1 'polypeptide(L)'
;MDKINSYFNKLAKKLTFIELQKNSQVDIKGYLVSSDIPLPIIMESLLKEIKEGNIQEEINLANVVEGIIYLLGTDTEFPYINEYKAILKAYNEKINDYILYRGLKYFDEMDYDSSAIYYRALLTLDDRDVNGLFNYALALEQIANRFLKEEKSQEATDFLMKSTNNLESILDIDENYSLAYYKLGFHYKFFQQFLKAKLIWKKFLVLDKDEIRLQEIREEIEIIDDDVFFETGLTYLTYNDFGKALDSFLKLVPKYEKHWNINYFIGLSYKGIEEFNLAIEYFRKAIALNKEEADVYNELGIVYFNLEDIVKAIAVFSEGIENCKEDYKLYFNRGLGYVQLGQYEIALKDIEKANILNPEDENVSLQKVKIEELLSSI
;
A
#
# COMPACT_ATOMS: atom_id res chain seq x y z
N MET A 1 16.74 -1.73 -11.69
CA MET A 1 16.32 -3.06 -12.19
C MET A 1 15.14 -3.49 -11.36
N ASP A 2 14.03 -3.89 -11.99
CA ASP A 2 12.85 -4.42 -11.30
C ASP A 2 13.28 -5.64 -10.45
N LYS A 3 13.08 -5.58 -9.13
CA LYS A 3 13.49 -6.63 -8.19
C LYS A 3 12.76 -7.95 -8.50
N ILE A 4 11.53 -7.87 -9.00
CA ILE A 4 10.75 -9.04 -9.40
C ILE A 4 11.39 -9.71 -10.62
N ASN A 5 11.74 -8.93 -11.65
CA ASN A 5 12.49 -9.48 -12.79
C ASN A 5 13.83 -10.07 -12.35
N SER A 6 14.57 -9.41 -11.45
CA SER A 6 15.82 -9.97 -10.92
C SER A 6 15.63 -11.30 -10.20
N TYR A 7 14.53 -11.47 -9.46
CA TYR A 7 14.19 -12.73 -8.81
C TYR A 7 14.03 -13.87 -9.82
N PHE A 8 13.20 -13.67 -10.84
CA PHE A 8 12.92 -14.69 -11.83
C PHE A 8 14.08 -14.94 -12.80
N ASN A 9 14.87 -13.93 -13.14
CA ASN A 9 16.08 -14.11 -13.96
C ASN A 9 17.06 -15.09 -13.29
N LYS A 10 17.14 -15.11 -11.95
CA LYS A 10 17.96 -16.11 -11.22
C LYS A 10 17.45 -17.54 -11.40
N LEU A 11 16.18 -17.74 -11.75
CA LEU A 11 15.59 -19.05 -12.02
C LEU A 11 15.86 -19.54 -13.45
N ALA A 12 16.28 -18.67 -14.36
CA ALA A 12 16.73 -19.03 -15.71
C ALA A 12 17.97 -19.94 -15.69
N LYS A 13 18.71 -20.00 -14.57
CA LYS A 13 19.83 -20.94 -14.35
C LYS A 13 19.46 -22.42 -14.51
N LYS A 14 18.17 -22.77 -14.52
CA LYS A 14 17.68 -24.13 -14.78
C LYS A 14 17.66 -24.49 -16.27
N LEU A 15 17.91 -23.52 -17.15
CA LEU A 15 17.97 -23.71 -18.60
C LEU A 15 19.40 -23.98 -19.07
N THR A 16 19.48 -24.80 -20.10
CA THR A 16 20.61 -24.89 -21.02
C THR A 16 20.11 -24.62 -22.43
N PHE A 17 21.00 -24.42 -23.39
CA PHE A 17 20.64 -24.15 -24.78
C PHE A 17 21.24 -25.21 -25.70
N ILE A 18 20.43 -25.71 -26.62
CA ILE A 18 20.90 -26.48 -27.77
C ILE A 18 21.27 -25.49 -28.87
N GLU A 19 22.50 -25.61 -29.34
CA GLU A 19 22.98 -24.94 -30.55
C GLU A 19 22.79 -25.87 -31.76
N LEU A 20 22.19 -25.32 -32.81
CA LEU A 20 22.02 -26.03 -34.07
C LEU A 20 23.31 -25.96 -34.88
N GLN A 21 23.57 -27.00 -35.68
CA GLN A 21 24.72 -26.99 -36.59
C GLN A 21 24.62 -25.83 -37.58
N LYS A 22 25.77 -25.25 -37.93
CA LYS A 22 25.82 -24.09 -38.82
C LYS A 22 25.16 -24.40 -40.17
N ASN A 23 24.23 -23.54 -40.60
CA ASN A 23 23.41 -23.69 -41.81
C ASN A 23 22.36 -24.83 -41.75
N SER A 24 22.05 -25.38 -40.57
CA SER A 24 20.90 -26.26 -40.40
C SER A 24 19.63 -25.46 -40.07
N GLN A 25 18.49 -26.10 -40.27
CA GLN A 25 17.18 -25.59 -39.87
C GLN A 25 16.40 -26.71 -39.20
N VAL A 26 15.56 -26.37 -38.22
CA VAL A 26 14.61 -27.30 -37.60
C VAL A 26 13.20 -26.86 -37.98
N ASP A 27 12.41 -27.77 -38.54
CA ASP A 27 11.00 -27.52 -38.84
C ASP A 27 10.13 -27.84 -37.62
N ILE A 28 9.52 -26.79 -37.05
CA ILE A 28 8.55 -26.88 -35.97
C ILE A 28 7.17 -26.63 -36.56
N LYS A 29 6.53 -27.72 -37.04
CA LYS A 29 5.17 -27.72 -37.61
C LYS A 29 4.93 -26.60 -38.66
N GLY A 30 5.87 -26.43 -39.58
CA GLY A 30 5.83 -25.43 -40.65
C GLY A 30 6.59 -24.14 -40.34
N TYR A 31 7.17 -24.00 -39.14
CA TYR A 31 8.05 -22.88 -38.79
C TYR A 31 9.52 -23.33 -38.83
N LEU A 32 10.30 -22.76 -39.75
CA LEU A 32 11.71 -23.07 -39.92
C LEU A 32 12.55 -22.23 -38.95
N VAL A 33 13.13 -22.88 -37.94
CA VAL A 33 14.06 -22.26 -36.99
C VAL A 33 15.46 -22.28 -37.57
N SER A 34 16.10 -21.10 -37.64
CA SER A 34 17.47 -20.94 -38.13
C SER A 34 18.51 -21.27 -37.06
N SER A 35 19.72 -21.63 -37.51
CA SER A 35 20.77 -22.13 -36.61
C SER A 35 21.32 -21.10 -35.60
N ASP A 36 21.04 -19.82 -35.81
CA ASP A 36 21.41 -18.70 -34.94
C ASP A 36 20.46 -18.48 -33.75
N ILE A 37 19.29 -19.12 -33.76
CA ILE A 37 18.34 -19.06 -32.66
C ILE A 37 18.67 -20.19 -31.67
N PRO A 38 19.16 -19.88 -30.46
CA PRO A 38 19.46 -20.91 -29.48
C PRO A 38 18.15 -21.54 -28.99
N LEU A 39 18.11 -22.86 -28.80
CA LEU A 39 16.90 -23.55 -28.34
C LEU A 39 17.00 -23.88 -26.85
N PRO A 40 16.25 -23.19 -25.96
CA PRO A 40 16.30 -23.45 -24.53
C PRO A 40 15.70 -24.81 -24.19
N ILE A 41 16.31 -25.51 -23.23
CA ILE A 41 15.83 -26.76 -22.64
C ILE A 41 16.06 -26.73 -21.14
N ILE A 42 15.08 -27.25 -20.39
CA ILE A 42 15.20 -27.43 -18.93
C ILE A 42 16.19 -28.56 -18.64
N MET A 43 17.25 -28.27 -17.88
CA MET A 43 18.35 -29.22 -17.62
C MET A 43 17.86 -30.56 -17.05
N GLU A 44 16.88 -30.54 -16.15
CA GLU A 44 16.33 -31.76 -15.54
C GLU A 44 15.65 -32.67 -16.57
N SER A 45 14.91 -32.09 -17.52
CA SER A 45 14.28 -32.83 -18.61
C SER A 45 15.32 -33.49 -19.50
N LEU A 46 16.39 -32.76 -19.86
CA LEU A 46 17.50 -33.29 -20.64
C LEU A 46 18.20 -34.46 -19.92
N LEU A 47 18.48 -34.31 -18.62
CA LEU A 47 19.10 -35.36 -17.82
C LEU A 47 18.22 -36.61 -17.71
N LYS A 48 16.89 -36.44 -17.67
CA LYS A 48 15.94 -37.56 -17.64
C LYS A 48 15.97 -38.35 -18.93
N GLU A 49 15.97 -37.68 -20.09
CA GLU A 49 16.08 -38.34 -21.40
C GLU A 49 17.38 -39.13 -21.55
N ILE A 50 18.50 -38.54 -21.11
CA ILE A 50 19.81 -39.20 -21.11
C ILE A 50 19.76 -40.50 -20.28
N LYS A 51 19.13 -40.47 -19.11
CA LYS A 51 19.03 -41.62 -18.20
C LYS A 51 18.08 -42.71 -18.71
N GLU A 52 17.00 -42.34 -19.37
CA GLU A 52 16.01 -43.28 -19.90
C GLU A 52 16.46 -43.96 -21.20
N GLY A 53 17.64 -43.60 -21.74
CA GLY A 53 18.17 -44.19 -22.98
C GLY A 53 17.41 -43.75 -24.23
N ASN A 54 16.57 -42.72 -24.12
CA ASN A 54 15.70 -42.21 -25.18
C ASN A 54 16.35 -41.09 -26.00
N ILE A 55 17.69 -41.00 -26.03
CA ILE A 55 18.36 -40.08 -26.95
C ILE A 55 18.26 -40.68 -28.37
N GLN A 56 17.14 -40.42 -29.03
CA GLN A 56 17.11 -40.48 -30.49
C GLN A 56 17.97 -39.32 -31.03
N GLU A 57 18.51 -39.43 -32.24
CA GLU A 57 19.25 -38.33 -32.89
C GLU A 57 18.38 -37.07 -33.13
N GLU A 58 17.07 -37.16 -32.86
CA GLU A 58 16.08 -36.10 -33.02
C GLU A 58 15.80 -35.35 -31.70
N ILE A 59 15.79 -34.01 -31.78
CA ILE A 59 15.48 -33.12 -30.66
C ILE A 59 14.03 -33.34 -30.21
N ASN A 60 13.81 -33.61 -28.92
CA ASN A 60 12.45 -33.66 -28.38
C ASN A 60 11.84 -32.26 -28.36
N LEU A 61 10.98 -32.01 -29.35
CA LEU A 61 10.33 -30.73 -29.55
C LEU A 61 9.49 -30.28 -28.35
N ALA A 62 8.89 -31.21 -27.59
CA ALA A 62 8.13 -30.88 -26.39
C ALA A 62 9.04 -30.26 -25.31
N ASN A 63 10.26 -30.78 -25.13
CA ASN A 63 11.21 -30.22 -24.17
C ASN A 63 11.72 -28.84 -24.57
N VAL A 64 11.89 -28.60 -25.87
CA VAL A 64 12.23 -27.27 -26.40
C VAL A 64 11.09 -26.29 -26.16
N VAL A 65 9.85 -26.68 -26.46
CA VAL A 65 8.67 -25.84 -26.23
C VAL A 65 8.53 -25.49 -24.74
N GLU A 66 8.70 -26.47 -23.84
CA GLU A 66 8.71 -26.22 -22.39
C GLU A 66 9.86 -25.29 -21.97
N GLY A 67 11.05 -25.48 -22.55
CA GLY A 67 12.21 -24.61 -22.30
C GLY A 67 11.97 -23.17 -22.77
N ILE A 68 11.30 -22.99 -23.92
CA ILE A 68 10.92 -21.66 -24.43
C ILE A 68 9.91 -21.00 -23.49
N ILE A 69 8.86 -21.71 -23.08
CA ILE A 69 7.86 -21.18 -22.14
C ILE A 69 8.54 -20.77 -20.83
N TYR A 70 9.41 -21.63 -20.29
CA TYR A 70 10.14 -21.34 -19.06
C TYR A 70 11.07 -20.13 -19.22
N LEU A 71 11.72 -19.98 -20.38
CA LEU A 71 12.58 -18.82 -20.67
C LEU A 71 11.77 -17.52 -20.74
N LEU A 72 10.68 -17.49 -21.52
CA LEU A 72 9.80 -16.32 -21.61
C LEU A 72 9.25 -15.92 -20.23
N GLY A 73 9.01 -16.91 -19.38
CA GLY A 73 8.54 -16.71 -18.02
C GLY A 73 9.60 -16.36 -17.00
N THR A 74 10.89 -16.56 -17.29
CA THR A 74 12.01 -16.22 -16.38
C THR A 74 12.68 -14.91 -16.78
N ASP A 75 12.96 -14.73 -18.06
CA ASP A 75 13.59 -13.53 -18.65
C ASP A 75 12.71 -12.96 -19.78
N THR A 76 11.88 -11.98 -19.41
CA THR A 76 10.94 -11.31 -20.33
C THR A 76 11.64 -10.30 -21.25
N GLU A 77 12.96 -10.14 -21.14
CA GLU A 77 13.76 -9.22 -21.97
C GLU A 77 14.78 -9.99 -22.84
N PHE A 78 14.69 -11.32 -22.88
CA PHE A 78 15.63 -12.17 -23.59
C PHE A 78 15.67 -11.86 -25.11
N PRO A 79 16.87 -11.80 -25.73
CA PRO A 79 16.98 -11.69 -27.19
C PRO A 79 16.27 -12.87 -27.86
N TYR A 80 15.53 -12.67 -28.95
CA TYR A 80 14.73 -13.71 -29.65
C TYR A 80 13.31 -14.01 -29.13
N ILE A 81 12.74 -13.17 -28.26
CA ILE A 81 11.35 -13.34 -27.78
C ILE A 81 10.34 -13.43 -28.94
N ASN A 82 10.50 -12.65 -30.01
CA ASN A 82 9.54 -12.63 -31.12
C ASN A 82 9.57 -13.94 -31.91
N GLU A 83 10.75 -14.50 -32.11
CA GLU A 83 10.99 -15.78 -32.76
C GLU A 83 10.41 -16.91 -31.91
N TYR A 84 10.60 -16.86 -30.59
CA TYR A 84 10.01 -17.82 -29.67
C TYR A 84 8.47 -17.74 -29.62
N LYS A 85 7.89 -16.54 -29.65
CA LYS A 85 6.44 -16.35 -29.81
C LYS A 85 5.93 -17.04 -31.08
N ALA A 86 6.64 -16.87 -32.20
CA ALA A 86 6.27 -17.49 -33.48
C ALA A 86 6.39 -19.02 -33.43
N ILE A 87 7.46 -19.55 -32.84
CA ILE A 87 7.67 -20.99 -32.63
C ILE A 87 6.53 -21.60 -31.81
N LEU A 88 6.18 -20.99 -30.68
CA LEU A 88 5.12 -21.46 -29.79
C LEU A 88 3.76 -21.49 -30.50
N LYS A 89 3.43 -20.42 -31.25
CA LYS A 89 2.20 -20.33 -32.02
C LYS A 89 2.11 -21.36 -33.15
N ALA A 90 3.22 -21.61 -33.84
CA ALA A 90 3.29 -22.65 -34.87
C ALA A 90 3.16 -24.06 -34.29
N TYR A 91 3.74 -24.30 -33.10
CA TYR A 91 3.66 -25.59 -32.42
C TYR A 91 2.22 -25.93 -31.99
N ASN A 92 1.47 -24.96 -31.46
CA ASN A 92 0.09 -25.14 -31.03
C ASN A 92 -0.67 -23.80 -31.06
N GLU A 93 -1.75 -23.71 -31.85
CA GLU A 93 -2.59 -22.51 -31.89
C GLU A 93 -3.24 -22.19 -30.53
N LYS A 94 -3.43 -23.19 -29.67
CA LYS A 94 -3.94 -23.05 -28.30
C LYS A 94 -2.83 -23.07 -27.25
N ILE A 95 -1.64 -22.54 -27.58
CA ILE A 95 -0.52 -22.56 -26.65
C ILE A 95 -0.80 -21.76 -25.38
N ASN A 96 -1.59 -20.69 -25.45
CA ASN A 96 -1.97 -19.89 -24.27
C ASN A 96 -2.77 -20.73 -23.26
N ASP A 97 -3.79 -21.49 -23.72
CA ASP A 97 -4.57 -22.40 -22.87
C ASP A 97 -3.68 -23.45 -22.20
N TYR A 98 -2.69 -23.97 -22.95
CA TYR A 98 -1.73 -24.93 -22.43
C TYR A 98 -0.84 -24.33 -21.33
N ILE A 99 -0.31 -23.12 -21.55
CA ILE A 99 0.54 -22.42 -20.57
C ILE A 99 -0.27 -22.11 -19.30
N LEU A 100 -1.51 -21.61 -19.46
CA LEU A 100 -2.42 -21.36 -18.34
C LEU A 100 -2.67 -22.64 -17.54
N TYR A 101 -3.02 -23.74 -18.20
CA TYR A 101 -3.23 -25.04 -17.55
C TYR A 101 -1.99 -25.53 -16.79
N ARG A 102 -0.80 -25.40 -17.38
CA ARG A 102 0.45 -25.78 -16.72
C ARG A 102 0.75 -24.91 -15.50
N GLY A 103 0.52 -23.60 -15.60
CA GLY A 103 0.63 -22.69 -14.46
C GLY A 103 -0.30 -23.07 -13.31
N LEU A 104 -1.56 -23.42 -13.62
CA LEU A 104 -2.56 -23.88 -12.63
C LEU A 104 -2.12 -25.19 -11.97
N LYS A 105 -1.62 -26.14 -12.75
CA LYS A 105 -1.10 -27.40 -12.22
C LYS A 105 0.04 -27.19 -11.22
N TYR A 106 1.02 -26.33 -11.54
CA TYR A 106 2.08 -26.00 -10.59
C TYR A 106 1.57 -25.27 -9.35
N PHE A 107 0.52 -24.45 -9.50
CA PHE A 107 -0.12 -23.79 -8.37
C PHE A 107 -0.73 -24.82 -7.40
N ASP A 108 -1.46 -25.81 -7.92
CA ASP A 108 -2.05 -26.90 -7.14
C ASP A 108 -0.99 -27.76 -6.43
N GLU A 109 0.18 -27.91 -7.06
CA GLU A 109 1.36 -28.59 -6.49
C GLU A 109 2.14 -27.72 -5.49
N MET A 110 1.68 -26.49 -5.21
CA MET A 110 2.34 -25.48 -4.36
C MET A 110 3.72 -25.03 -4.85
N ASP A 111 4.05 -25.28 -6.12
CA ASP A 111 5.24 -24.73 -6.79
C ASP A 111 4.89 -23.36 -7.39
N TYR A 112 4.77 -22.37 -6.51
CA TYR A 112 4.36 -21.01 -6.88
C TYR A 112 5.39 -20.30 -7.77
N ASP A 113 6.67 -20.70 -7.71
CA ASP A 113 7.72 -20.14 -8.56
C ASP A 113 7.52 -20.59 -10.02
N SER A 114 7.34 -21.90 -10.24
CA SER A 114 7.05 -22.43 -11.57
C SER A 114 5.69 -21.93 -12.07
N SER A 115 4.68 -21.89 -11.20
CA SER A 115 3.37 -21.34 -11.55
C SER A 115 3.48 -19.89 -12.05
N ALA A 116 4.17 -19.03 -11.30
CA ALA A 116 4.41 -17.64 -11.68
C ALA A 116 5.21 -17.51 -12.99
N ILE A 117 6.21 -18.37 -13.22
CA ILE A 117 6.96 -18.40 -14.49
C ILE A 117 6.02 -18.66 -15.66
N TYR A 118 5.13 -19.65 -15.56
CA TYR A 118 4.20 -19.94 -16.65
C TYR A 118 3.21 -18.79 -16.89
N TYR A 119 2.68 -18.16 -15.85
CA TYR A 119 1.81 -17.00 -16.05
C TYR A 119 2.57 -15.78 -16.62
N ARG A 120 3.83 -15.56 -16.22
CA ARG A 120 4.69 -14.54 -16.86
C ARG A 120 4.93 -14.84 -18.34
N ALA A 121 5.12 -16.11 -18.69
CA ALA A 121 5.25 -16.53 -20.09
C ALA A 121 3.96 -16.25 -20.87
N LEU A 122 2.80 -16.58 -20.31
CA LEU A 122 1.49 -16.26 -20.89
C LEU A 122 1.34 -14.75 -21.12
N LEU A 123 1.66 -13.93 -20.11
CA LEU A 123 1.60 -12.47 -20.20
C LEU A 123 2.64 -11.87 -21.15
N THR A 124 3.72 -12.60 -21.43
CA THR A 124 4.65 -12.23 -22.49
C THR A 124 4.02 -12.45 -23.86
N LEU A 125 3.17 -13.47 -24.03
CA LEU A 125 2.45 -13.75 -25.28
C LEU A 125 1.26 -12.81 -25.47
N ASP A 126 0.49 -12.56 -24.41
CA ASP A 126 -0.70 -11.72 -24.38
C ASP A 126 -0.77 -10.97 -23.04
N ASP A 127 -0.37 -9.69 -23.05
CA ASP A 127 -0.30 -8.85 -21.86
C ASP A 127 -1.67 -8.39 -21.34
N ARG A 128 -2.75 -8.69 -22.08
CA ARG A 128 -4.13 -8.37 -21.73
C ARG A 128 -4.94 -9.59 -21.31
N ASP A 129 -4.33 -10.76 -21.19
CA ASP A 129 -4.99 -11.97 -20.71
C ASP A 129 -5.37 -11.82 -19.22
N VAL A 130 -6.66 -11.58 -18.97
CA VAL A 130 -7.21 -11.37 -17.62
C VAL A 130 -7.00 -12.59 -16.72
N ASN A 131 -7.12 -13.81 -17.26
CA ASN A 131 -6.89 -15.03 -16.48
C ASN A 131 -5.40 -15.19 -16.14
N GLY A 132 -4.52 -14.87 -17.08
CA GLY A 132 -3.08 -14.82 -16.85
C GLY A 132 -2.70 -13.81 -15.77
N LEU A 133 -3.23 -12.59 -15.84
CA LEU A 133 -2.99 -11.53 -14.86
C LEU A 133 -3.46 -11.95 -13.46
N PHE A 134 -4.68 -12.48 -13.38
CA PHE A 134 -5.28 -12.88 -12.11
C PHE A 134 -4.48 -14.00 -11.45
N ASN A 135 -4.20 -15.08 -12.19
CA ASN A 135 -3.46 -16.22 -11.62
C ASN A 135 -2.01 -15.87 -11.33
N TYR A 136 -1.38 -14.96 -12.10
CA TYR A 136 -0.06 -14.44 -11.76
C TYR A 136 -0.08 -13.66 -10.45
N ALA A 137 -1.07 -12.79 -10.24
CA ALA A 137 -1.27 -12.10 -8.96
C ALA A 137 -1.39 -13.09 -7.79
N LEU A 138 -2.16 -14.18 -7.94
CA LEU A 138 -2.27 -15.21 -6.91
C LEU A 138 -0.95 -15.92 -6.62
N ALA A 139 -0.18 -16.26 -7.65
CA ALA A 139 1.14 -16.88 -7.46
C ALA A 139 2.11 -15.94 -6.73
N LEU A 140 2.11 -14.65 -7.07
CA LEU A 140 2.90 -13.63 -6.37
C LEU A 140 2.48 -13.45 -4.91
N GLU A 141 1.18 -13.52 -4.60
CA GLU A 141 0.65 -13.50 -3.22
C GLU A 141 1.22 -14.66 -2.40
N GLN A 142 1.25 -15.88 -2.97
CA GLN A 142 1.81 -17.04 -2.28
C GLN A 142 3.33 -16.96 -2.10
N ILE A 143 4.06 -16.40 -3.08
CA ILE A 143 5.50 -16.12 -2.94
C ILE A 143 5.73 -15.07 -1.83
N ALA A 144 4.92 -14.00 -1.78
CA ALA A 144 4.98 -13.01 -0.71
C ALA A 144 4.74 -13.63 0.67
N ASN A 145 3.72 -14.51 0.79
CA ASN A 145 3.43 -15.24 2.02
C ASN A 145 4.60 -16.14 2.46
N ARG A 146 5.30 -16.79 1.52
CA ARG A 146 6.52 -17.53 1.82
C ARG A 146 7.60 -16.60 2.37
N PHE A 147 7.83 -15.43 1.77
CA PHE A 147 8.80 -14.46 2.28
C PHE A 147 8.45 -13.89 3.64
N LEU A 148 7.17 -13.67 3.94
CA LEU A 148 6.74 -13.28 5.29
C LEU A 148 7.09 -14.34 6.33
N LYS A 149 6.88 -15.63 6.01
CA LYS A 149 7.26 -16.75 6.90
C LYS A 149 8.78 -16.87 7.08
N GLU A 150 9.55 -16.39 6.12
CA GLU A 150 11.02 -16.33 6.16
C GLU A 150 11.55 -15.03 6.77
N GLU A 151 10.67 -14.17 7.34
CA GLU A 151 11.01 -12.87 7.92
C GLU A 151 11.66 -11.87 6.92
N LYS A 152 11.39 -12.05 5.62
CA LYS A 152 11.85 -11.19 4.53
C LYS A 152 10.78 -10.16 4.14
N SER A 153 10.50 -9.24 5.06
CA SER A 153 9.37 -8.30 4.95
C SER A 153 9.44 -7.40 3.72
N GLN A 154 10.64 -7.00 3.30
CA GLN A 154 10.80 -6.13 2.13
C GLN A 154 10.47 -6.88 0.84
N GLU A 155 10.99 -8.09 0.67
CA GLU A 155 10.72 -8.93 -0.49
C GLU A 155 9.24 -9.32 -0.55
N ALA A 156 8.65 -9.68 0.60
CA ALA A 156 7.21 -9.92 0.67
C ALA A 156 6.40 -8.72 0.19
N THR A 157 6.76 -7.51 0.64
CA THR A 157 6.10 -6.26 0.23
C THR A 157 6.26 -6.01 -1.27
N ASP A 158 7.47 -6.20 -1.82
CA ASP A 158 7.74 -6.00 -3.25
C ASP A 158 6.86 -6.93 -4.12
N PHE A 159 6.71 -8.20 -3.72
CA PHE A 159 5.87 -9.18 -4.42
C PHE A 159 4.37 -8.88 -4.28
N LEU A 160 3.92 -8.52 -3.08
CA LEU A 160 2.52 -8.20 -2.84
C LEU A 160 2.10 -6.91 -3.57
N MET A 161 2.99 -5.91 -3.63
CA MET A 161 2.77 -4.71 -4.46
C MET A 161 2.64 -5.07 -5.94
N LYS A 162 3.52 -5.91 -6.49
CA LYS A 162 3.39 -6.36 -7.89
C LYS A 162 2.09 -7.11 -8.14
N SER A 163 1.67 -7.97 -7.21
CA SER A 163 0.38 -8.64 -7.26
C SER A 163 -0.79 -7.65 -7.27
N THR A 164 -0.76 -6.66 -6.38
CA THR A 164 -1.76 -5.58 -6.32
C THR A 164 -1.88 -4.84 -7.64
N ASN A 165 -0.75 -4.44 -8.24
CA ASN A 165 -0.75 -3.73 -9.51
C ASN A 165 -1.34 -4.56 -10.66
N ASN A 166 -1.07 -5.87 -10.69
CA ASN A 166 -1.68 -6.77 -11.69
C ASN A 166 -3.20 -6.89 -11.50
N LEU A 167 -3.67 -6.92 -10.25
CA LEU A 167 -5.12 -6.94 -9.95
C LEU A 167 -5.79 -5.61 -10.33
N GLU A 168 -5.12 -4.48 -10.09
CA GLU A 168 -5.60 -3.16 -10.54
C GLU A 168 -5.66 -3.11 -12.07
N SER A 169 -4.63 -3.60 -12.79
CA SER A 169 -4.63 -3.59 -14.27
C SER A 169 -5.71 -4.48 -14.89
N ILE A 170 -6.19 -5.51 -14.18
CA ILE A 170 -7.35 -6.28 -14.64
C ILE A 170 -8.57 -5.38 -14.75
N LEU A 171 -8.78 -4.47 -13.80
CA LEU A 171 -9.94 -3.58 -13.79
C LEU A 171 -9.89 -2.51 -14.89
N ASP A 172 -8.70 -2.17 -15.39
CA ASP A 172 -8.53 -1.34 -16.59
C ASP A 172 -8.93 -2.07 -17.88
N ILE A 173 -8.91 -3.42 -17.88
CA ILE A 173 -9.25 -4.26 -19.02
C ILE A 173 -10.71 -4.72 -18.95
N ASP A 174 -11.16 -5.17 -17.79
CA ASP A 174 -12.51 -5.64 -17.49
C ASP A 174 -12.95 -5.16 -16.10
N GLU A 175 -13.67 -4.05 -16.07
CA GLU A 175 -14.23 -3.46 -14.84
C GLU A 175 -15.28 -4.34 -14.14
N ASN A 176 -15.77 -5.41 -14.79
CA ASN A 176 -16.75 -6.32 -14.21
C ASN A 176 -16.12 -7.60 -13.63
N TYR A 177 -14.79 -7.72 -13.67
CA TYR A 177 -14.07 -8.88 -13.14
C TYR A 177 -14.10 -8.90 -11.60
N SER A 178 -15.14 -9.52 -11.03
CA SER A 178 -15.44 -9.47 -9.59
C SER A 178 -14.28 -9.94 -8.71
N LEU A 179 -13.56 -11.00 -9.11
CA LEU A 179 -12.50 -11.61 -8.30
C LEU A 179 -11.29 -10.69 -8.09
N ALA A 180 -11.06 -9.70 -8.99
CA ALA A 180 -10.03 -8.69 -8.76
C ALA A 180 -10.42 -7.78 -7.59
N TYR A 181 -11.67 -7.32 -7.51
CA TYR A 181 -12.15 -6.55 -6.36
C TYR A 181 -12.09 -7.34 -5.05
N TYR A 182 -12.43 -8.63 -5.09
CA TYR A 182 -12.34 -9.53 -3.93
C TYR A 182 -10.92 -9.50 -3.34
N LYS A 183 -9.90 -9.78 -4.18
CA LYS A 183 -8.49 -9.81 -3.75
C LYS A 183 -7.93 -8.44 -3.41
N LEU A 184 -8.26 -7.41 -4.19
CA LEU A 184 -7.78 -6.05 -3.94
C LEU A 184 -8.18 -5.52 -2.56
N GLY A 185 -9.39 -5.82 -2.08
CA GLY A 185 -9.79 -5.37 -0.75
C GLY A 185 -8.92 -5.97 0.35
N PHE A 186 -8.52 -7.25 0.25
CA PHE A 186 -7.56 -7.85 1.19
C PHE A 186 -6.18 -7.19 1.11
N HIS A 187 -5.72 -6.86 -0.09
CA HIS A 187 -4.44 -6.16 -0.27
C HIS A 187 -4.47 -4.76 0.35
N TYR A 188 -5.52 -3.98 0.09
CA TYR A 188 -5.66 -2.66 0.68
C TYR A 188 -5.79 -2.72 2.21
N LYS A 189 -6.51 -3.71 2.73
CA LYS A 189 -6.56 -3.98 4.18
C LYS A 189 -5.16 -4.29 4.73
N PHE A 190 -4.38 -5.14 4.07
CA PHE A 190 -2.99 -5.44 4.47
C PHE A 190 -2.11 -4.18 4.50
N PHE A 191 -2.27 -3.29 3.52
CA PHE A 191 -1.57 -2.01 3.46
C PHE A 191 -2.21 -0.91 4.32
N GLN A 192 -3.16 -1.24 5.21
CA GLN A 192 -3.86 -0.31 6.11
C GLN A 192 -4.60 0.83 5.39
N GLN A 193 -5.04 0.59 4.15
CA GLN A 193 -5.91 1.49 3.38
C GLN A 193 -7.36 1.05 3.52
N PHE A 194 -7.91 1.16 4.74
CA PHE A 194 -9.19 0.55 5.10
C PHE A 194 -10.37 1.15 4.35
N LEU A 195 -10.40 2.48 4.18
CA LEU A 195 -11.44 3.15 3.40
C LEU A 195 -11.43 2.65 1.94
N LYS A 196 -10.25 2.53 1.32
CA LYS A 196 -10.10 2.00 -0.03
C LYS A 196 -10.54 0.53 -0.10
N ALA A 197 -10.15 -0.29 0.88
CA ALA A 197 -10.56 -1.69 1.00
C ALA A 197 -12.09 -1.82 1.03
N LYS A 198 -12.77 -1.07 1.90
CA LYS A 198 -14.25 -1.08 2.01
C LYS A 198 -14.93 -0.64 0.72
N LEU A 199 -14.42 0.39 0.04
CA LEU A 199 -15.00 0.87 -1.23
C LEU A 199 -14.87 -0.18 -2.34
N ILE A 200 -13.73 -0.86 -2.41
CA ILE A 200 -13.44 -1.91 -3.39
C ILE A 200 -14.30 -3.14 -3.12
N TRP A 201 -14.43 -3.55 -1.87
CA TRP A 201 -15.32 -4.63 -1.48
C TRP A 201 -16.81 -4.30 -1.68
N LYS A 202 -17.23 -3.04 -1.51
CA LYS A 202 -18.59 -2.64 -1.90
C LYS A 202 -18.86 -2.83 -3.40
N LYS A 203 -17.86 -2.60 -4.27
CA LYS A 203 -17.97 -2.91 -5.70
C LYS A 203 -18.05 -4.42 -5.93
N PHE A 204 -17.23 -5.21 -5.24
CA PHE A 204 -17.32 -6.68 -5.28
C PHE A 204 -18.73 -7.19 -4.94
N LEU A 205 -19.34 -6.67 -3.86
CA LEU A 205 -20.67 -7.09 -3.41
C LEU A 205 -21.80 -6.83 -4.42
N VAL A 206 -21.58 -5.93 -5.39
CA VAL A 206 -22.54 -5.64 -6.48
C VAL A 206 -22.32 -6.57 -7.67
N LEU A 207 -21.08 -6.99 -7.93
CA LEU A 207 -20.69 -7.72 -9.14
C LEU A 207 -20.77 -9.24 -8.98
N ASP A 208 -20.39 -9.76 -7.81
CA ASP A 208 -20.33 -11.20 -7.57
C ASP A 208 -21.70 -11.81 -7.17
N LYS A 209 -21.83 -13.13 -7.32
CA LYS A 209 -23.07 -13.88 -7.07
C LYS A 209 -22.87 -15.08 -6.15
N ASP A 210 -21.64 -15.36 -5.76
CA ASP A 210 -21.33 -16.46 -4.85
C ASP A 210 -21.59 -16.02 -3.41
N GLU A 211 -22.67 -16.52 -2.82
CA GLU A 211 -23.10 -16.11 -1.48
C GLU A 211 -22.06 -16.39 -0.39
N ILE A 212 -21.17 -17.37 -0.57
CA ILE A 212 -20.13 -17.65 0.42
C ILE A 212 -19.11 -16.50 0.43
N ARG A 213 -18.62 -16.09 -0.75
CA ARG A 213 -17.69 -14.96 -0.85
C ARG A 213 -18.36 -13.64 -0.47
N LEU A 214 -19.62 -13.44 -0.85
CA LEU A 214 -20.36 -12.24 -0.47
C LEU A 214 -20.50 -12.13 1.05
N GLN A 215 -20.78 -13.23 1.74
CA GLN A 215 -20.87 -13.26 3.19
C GLN A 215 -19.51 -12.99 3.86
N GLU A 216 -18.45 -13.63 3.38
CA GLU A 216 -17.07 -13.38 3.86
C GLU A 216 -16.72 -11.88 3.76
N ILE A 217 -17.00 -11.25 2.62
CA ILE A 217 -16.67 -9.84 2.43
C ILE A 217 -17.54 -8.91 3.29
N ARG A 218 -18.79 -9.27 3.61
CA ARG A 218 -19.60 -8.50 4.56
C ARG A 218 -18.97 -8.53 5.96
N GLU A 219 -18.54 -9.70 6.41
CA GLU A 219 -17.87 -9.87 7.70
C GLU A 219 -16.54 -9.11 7.73
N GLU A 220 -15.76 -9.19 6.66
CA GLU A 220 -14.49 -8.45 6.55
C GLU A 220 -14.69 -6.92 6.60
N ILE A 221 -15.75 -6.40 5.97
CA ILE A 221 -16.12 -4.98 6.08
C ILE A 221 -16.47 -4.62 7.52
N GLU A 222 -17.28 -5.43 8.21
CA GLU A 222 -17.64 -5.20 9.61
C GLU A 222 -16.42 -5.20 10.54
N ILE A 223 -15.43 -6.05 10.27
CA ILE A 223 -14.18 -6.11 11.04
C ILE A 223 -13.39 -4.80 10.94
N ILE A 224 -13.35 -4.18 9.76
CA ILE A 224 -12.57 -2.94 9.53
C ILE A 224 -13.39 -1.66 9.72
N ASP A 225 -14.67 -1.75 10.12
CA ASP A 225 -15.58 -0.59 10.12
C ASP A 225 -15.09 0.55 11.02
N ASP A 226 -14.52 0.21 12.18
CA ASP A 226 -13.97 1.17 13.12
C ASP A 226 -12.74 1.88 12.52
N ASP A 227 -11.83 1.14 11.89
CA ASP A 227 -10.66 1.71 11.21
C ASP A 227 -11.09 2.64 10.05
N VAL A 228 -12.12 2.23 9.30
CA VAL A 228 -12.68 3.05 8.23
C VAL A 228 -13.27 4.35 8.77
N PHE A 229 -14.02 4.32 9.87
CA PHE A 229 -14.57 5.54 10.45
C PHE A 229 -13.47 6.49 10.93
N PHE A 230 -12.40 5.94 11.52
CA PHE A 230 -11.25 6.73 11.94
C PHE A 230 -10.53 7.38 10.74
N GLU A 231 -10.17 6.60 9.72
CA GLU A 231 -9.53 7.08 8.49
C GLU A 231 -10.40 8.12 7.76
N THR A 232 -11.71 7.88 7.69
CA THR A 232 -12.68 8.80 7.08
C THR A 232 -12.73 10.12 7.84
N GLY A 233 -12.76 10.07 9.18
CA GLY A 233 -12.74 11.25 10.03
C GLY A 233 -11.48 12.11 9.82
N LEU A 234 -10.31 11.48 9.79
CA LEU A 234 -9.03 12.16 9.53
C LEU A 234 -8.96 12.79 8.13
N THR A 235 -9.49 12.07 7.12
CA THR A 235 -9.57 12.57 5.75
C THR A 235 -10.41 13.85 5.69
N TYR A 236 -11.60 13.84 6.30
CA TYR A 236 -12.46 15.02 6.33
C TYR A 236 -11.87 16.19 7.13
N LEU A 237 -11.15 15.93 8.23
CA LEU A 237 -10.40 16.98 8.94
C LEU A 237 -9.37 17.65 8.04
N THR A 238 -8.64 16.86 7.25
CA THR A 238 -7.62 17.38 6.31
C THR A 238 -8.22 18.28 5.24
N TYR A 239 -9.46 17.97 4.81
CA TYR A 239 -10.22 18.80 3.87
C TYR A 239 -11.07 19.90 4.53
N ASN A 240 -10.95 20.10 5.85
CA ASN A 240 -11.75 21.04 6.65
C ASN A 240 -13.28 20.81 6.56
N ASP A 241 -13.74 19.60 6.23
CA ASP A 241 -15.14 19.22 6.29
C ASP A 241 -15.47 18.69 7.71
N PHE A 242 -15.46 19.62 8.67
CA PHE A 242 -15.54 19.30 10.08
C PHE A 242 -16.83 18.59 10.49
N GLY A 243 -17.95 18.85 9.79
CA GLY A 243 -19.22 18.17 10.05
C GLY A 243 -19.15 16.68 9.73
N LYS A 244 -18.62 16.31 8.56
CA LYS A 244 -18.46 14.89 8.21
C LYS A 244 -17.36 14.19 9.01
N ALA A 245 -16.32 14.92 9.40
CA ALA A 245 -15.33 14.42 10.34
C ALA A 245 -15.99 14.03 11.67
N LEU A 246 -16.79 14.95 12.25
CA LEU A 246 -17.54 14.72 13.47
C LEU A 246 -18.45 13.49 13.37
N ASP A 247 -19.25 13.41 12.32
CA ASP A 247 -20.16 12.26 12.08
C ASP A 247 -19.41 10.92 12.03
N SER A 248 -18.17 10.92 11.53
CA SER A 248 -17.34 9.72 11.44
C SER A 248 -16.78 9.33 12.81
N PHE A 249 -16.20 10.28 13.56
CA PHE A 249 -15.66 10.00 14.88
C PHE A 249 -16.73 9.65 15.91
N LEU A 250 -17.94 10.22 15.81
CA LEU A 250 -19.04 9.89 16.72
C LEU A 250 -19.46 8.42 16.65
N LYS A 251 -19.26 7.75 15.50
CA LYS A 251 -19.52 6.30 15.37
C LYS A 251 -18.58 5.44 16.20
N LEU A 252 -17.41 5.97 16.58
CA LEU A 252 -16.41 5.29 17.39
C LEU A 252 -16.68 5.41 18.89
N VAL A 253 -17.44 6.43 19.32
CA VAL A 253 -17.70 6.71 20.74
C VAL A 253 -18.23 5.49 21.51
N PRO A 254 -19.20 4.69 21.02
CA PRO A 254 -19.74 3.56 21.78
C PRO A 254 -18.69 2.53 22.23
N LYS A 255 -17.59 2.39 21.49
CA LYS A 255 -16.50 1.44 21.80
C LYS A 255 -15.26 2.13 22.38
N TYR A 256 -14.99 3.36 21.94
CA TYR A 256 -13.71 4.04 22.16
C TYR A 256 -13.83 5.37 22.92
N GLU A 257 -14.92 5.61 23.65
CA GLU A 257 -15.09 6.83 24.46
C GLU A 257 -13.93 7.08 25.44
N LYS A 258 -13.25 6.03 25.92
CA LYS A 258 -12.10 6.15 26.83
C LYS A 258 -10.76 6.35 26.12
N HIS A 259 -10.75 6.52 24.80
CA HIS A 259 -9.56 6.83 24.05
C HIS A 259 -9.42 8.35 23.92
N TRP A 260 -8.32 8.89 24.42
CA TRP A 260 -8.10 10.35 24.44
C TRP A 260 -8.11 10.94 23.03
N ASN A 261 -7.52 10.25 22.05
CA ASN A 261 -7.39 10.69 20.67
C ASN A 261 -8.76 10.81 19.98
N ILE A 262 -9.70 9.90 20.24
CA ILE A 262 -11.07 9.99 19.70
C ILE A 262 -11.77 11.24 20.22
N ASN A 263 -11.68 11.51 21.54
CA ASN A 263 -12.23 12.73 22.12
C ASN A 263 -11.55 13.99 21.59
N TYR A 264 -10.23 13.95 21.39
CA TYR A 264 -9.47 15.05 20.79
C TYR A 264 -9.95 15.36 19.36
N PHE A 265 -10.11 14.36 18.49
CA PHE A 265 -10.59 14.59 17.12
C PHE A 265 -12.05 15.06 17.06
N ILE A 266 -12.90 14.60 17.99
CA ILE A 266 -14.26 15.13 18.14
C ILE A 266 -14.21 16.61 18.58
N GLY A 267 -13.34 16.95 19.53
CA GLY A 267 -13.10 18.33 19.97
C GLY A 267 -12.62 19.24 18.83
N LEU A 268 -11.67 18.78 18.02
CA LEU A 268 -11.22 19.46 16.81
C LEU A 268 -12.36 19.69 15.82
N SER A 269 -13.21 18.68 15.63
CA SER A 269 -14.35 18.77 14.72
C SER A 269 -15.38 19.80 15.21
N TYR A 270 -15.73 19.79 16.51
CA TYR A 270 -16.60 20.80 17.11
C TYR A 270 -16.01 22.21 17.04
N LYS A 271 -14.70 22.36 17.29
CA LYS A 271 -14.00 23.64 17.13
C LYS A 271 -14.13 24.14 15.69
N GLY A 272 -13.96 23.28 14.70
CA GLY A 272 -14.02 23.64 13.29
C GLY A 272 -15.42 24.04 12.79
N ILE A 273 -16.49 23.54 13.42
CA ILE A 273 -17.87 24.03 13.19
C ILE A 273 -18.29 25.14 14.16
N GLU A 274 -17.35 25.72 14.91
CA GLU A 274 -17.54 26.83 15.86
C GLU A 274 -18.46 26.51 17.07
N GLU A 275 -18.71 25.23 17.35
CA GLU A 275 -19.42 24.77 18.54
C GLU A 275 -18.47 24.67 19.75
N PHE A 276 -17.94 25.83 20.16
CA PHE A 276 -16.82 25.92 21.11
C PHE A 276 -17.09 25.30 22.48
N ASN A 277 -18.33 25.37 22.98
CA ASN A 277 -18.68 24.77 24.27
C ASN A 277 -18.55 23.24 24.25
N LEU A 278 -18.97 22.60 23.15
CA LEU A 278 -18.81 21.16 22.96
C LEU A 278 -17.34 20.80 22.73
N ALA A 279 -16.60 21.62 21.97
CA ALA A 279 -15.16 21.43 21.79
C ALA A 279 -14.42 21.42 23.14
N ILE A 280 -14.74 22.36 24.03
CA ILE A 280 -14.18 22.43 25.40
C ILE A 280 -14.46 21.15 26.18
N GLU A 281 -15.71 20.66 26.16
CA GLU A 281 -16.09 19.43 26.88
C GLU A 281 -15.23 18.25 26.42
N TYR A 282 -15.12 18.04 25.10
CA TYR A 282 -14.37 16.93 24.53
C TYR A 282 -12.85 17.06 24.71
N PHE A 283 -12.29 18.27 24.62
CA PHE A 283 -10.88 18.47 24.95
C PHE A 283 -10.59 18.22 26.44
N ARG A 284 -11.48 18.64 27.34
CA ARG A 284 -11.34 18.33 28.78
C ARG A 284 -11.45 16.83 29.06
N LYS A 285 -12.33 16.10 28.35
CA LYS A 285 -12.37 14.63 28.39
C LYS A 285 -11.05 14.02 27.90
N ALA A 286 -10.51 14.49 26.78
CA ALA A 286 -9.24 14.02 26.25
C ALA A 286 -8.08 14.24 27.25
N ILE A 287 -7.98 15.43 27.86
CA ILE A 287 -6.99 15.75 28.91
C ILE A 287 -7.14 14.83 30.12
N ALA A 288 -8.38 14.57 30.56
CA ALA A 288 -8.63 13.68 31.71
C ALA A 288 -8.19 12.23 31.44
N LEU A 289 -8.21 11.80 30.17
CA LEU A 289 -7.77 10.47 29.74
C LEU A 289 -6.26 10.41 29.49
N ASN A 290 -5.65 11.49 29.00
CA ASN A 290 -4.21 11.63 28.82
C ASN A 290 -3.76 13.09 28.99
N LYS A 291 -3.05 13.35 30.08
CA LYS A 291 -2.60 14.69 30.49
C LYS A 291 -1.27 15.13 29.87
N GLU A 292 -0.59 14.27 29.12
CA GLU A 292 0.76 14.55 28.59
C GLU A 292 0.73 15.03 27.12
N GLU A 293 -0.47 15.23 26.57
CA GLU A 293 -0.67 15.60 25.16
C GLU A 293 -0.80 17.12 24.99
N ALA A 294 0.33 17.77 24.69
CA ALA A 294 0.42 19.23 24.54
C ALA A 294 -0.55 19.80 23.49
N ASP A 295 -0.76 19.10 22.37
CA ASP A 295 -1.67 19.55 21.31
C ASP A 295 -3.12 19.69 21.82
N VAL A 296 -3.55 18.87 22.78
CA VAL A 296 -4.92 18.96 23.36
C VAL A 296 -5.08 20.25 24.17
N TYR A 297 -4.10 20.59 25.01
CA TYR A 297 -4.08 21.86 25.76
C TYR A 297 -3.99 23.04 24.81
N ASN A 298 -3.16 22.93 23.77
CA ASN A 298 -2.99 23.98 22.79
C ASN A 298 -4.32 24.32 22.10
N GLU A 299 -5.02 23.30 21.60
CA GLU A 299 -6.30 23.46 20.94
C GLU A 299 -7.39 23.99 21.87
N LEU A 300 -7.45 23.51 23.13
CA LEU A 300 -8.37 24.02 24.13
C LEU A 300 -8.11 25.50 24.46
N GLY A 301 -6.84 25.90 24.60
CA GLY A 301 -6.47 27.29 24.85
C GLY A 301 -6.85 28.20 23.68
N ILE A 302 -6.68 27.73 22.44
CA ILE A 302 -7.15 28.44 21.24
C ILE A 302 -8.67 28.59 21.23
N VAL A 303 -9.42 27.57 21.66
CA VAL A 303 -10.88 27.71 21.80
C VAL A 303 -11.25 28.81 22.80
N TYR A 304 -10.56 28.92 23.93
CA TYR A 304 -10.79 30.03 24.87
C TYR A 304 -10.39 31.39 24.30
N PHE A 305 -9.34 31.47 23.48
CA PHE A 305 -9.04 32.69 22.73
C PHE A 305 -10.14 33.08 21.75
N ASN A 306 -10.72 32.12 21.03
CA ASN A 306 -11.86 32.38 20.13
C ASN A 306 -13.11 32.85 20.88
N LEU A 307 -13.25 32.47 22.15
CA LEU A 307 -14.29 32.95 23.06
C LEU A 307 -13.92 34.27 23.78
N GLU A 308 -12.77 34.87 23.45
CA GLU A 308 -12.21 36.06 24.09
C GLU A 308 -11.93 35.91 25.61
N ASP A 309 -11.91 34.68 26.13
CA ASP A 309 -11.59 34.38 27.54
C ASP A 309 -10.08 34.15 27.71
N ILE A 310 -9.34 35.26 27.59
CA ILE A 310 -7.87 35.27 27.59
C ILE A 310 -7.30 34.70 28.89
N VAL A 311 -7.96 34.95 30.02
CA VAL A 311 -7.55 34.46 31.32
C VAL A 311 -7.64 32.93 31.39
N LYS A 312 -8.73 32.33 30.90
CA LYS A 312 -8.83 30.87 30.83
C LYS A 312 -7.87 30.26 29.82
N ALA A 313 -7.62 30.91 28.68
CA ALA A 313 -6.64 30.45 27.72
C ALA A 313 -5.24 30.36 28.35
N ILE A 314 -4.78 31.41 29.03
CA ILE A 314 -3.50 31.43 29.78
C ILE A 314 -3.44 30.32 30.83
N ALA A 315 -4.54 30.10 31.57
CA ALA A 315 -4.62 29.05 32.57
C ALA A 315 -4.47 27.65 31.94
N VAL A 316 -5.12 27.39 30.80
CA VAL A 316 -5.02 26.12 30.07
C VAL A 316 -3.60 25.90 29.53
N PHE A 317 -2.98 26.91 28.93
CA PHE A 317 -1.59 26.76 28.47
C PHE A 317 -0.62 26.53 29.63
N SER A 318 -0.86 27.17 30.79
CA SER A 318 -0.05 26.94 31.99
C SER A 318 -0.20 25.52 32.51
N GLU A 319 -1.43 25.00 32.56
CA GLU A 319 -1.71 23.60 32.90
C GLU A 319 -0.98 22.64 31.95
N GLY A 320 -0.99 22.92 30.65
CA GLY A 320 -0.25 22.14 29.66
C GLY A 320 1.26 22.17 29.89
N ILE A 321 1.84 23.35 30.17
CA ILE A 321 3.28 23.51 30.46
C ILE A 321 3.71 22.73 31.70
N GLU A 322 2.84 22.60 32.71
CA GLU A 322 3.13 21.84 33.92
C GLU A 322 3.11 20.32 33.70
N ASN A 323 2.30 19.82 32.77
CA ASN A 323 2.04 18.39 32.59
C ASN A 323 2.75 17.78 31.37
N CYS A 324 3.06 18.57 30.35
CA CYS A 324 3.60 18.08 29.09
C CYS A 324 5.12 18.28 29.02
N LYS A 325 5.78 17.54 28.12
CA LYS A 325 7.16 17.86 27.70
C LYS A 325 7.18 19.29 27.13
N GLU A 326 8.34 19.96 27.23
CA GLU A 326 8.54 21.33 26.75
C GLU A 326 8.12 21.52 25.28
N ASP A 327 6.86 21.90 25.06
CA ASP A 327 6.27 22.19 23.75
C ASP A 327 6.24 23.70 23.51
N TYR A 328 6.85 24.15 22.42
CA TYR A 328 7.02 25.58 22.15
C TYR A 328 5.68 26.31 21.92
N LYS A 329 4.65 25.63 21.39
CA LYS A 329 3.35 26.26 21.08
C LYS A 329 2.64 26.70 22.35
N LEU A 330 2.75 25.91 23.43
CA LEU A 330 2.13 26.25 24.71
C LEU A 330 2.74 27.54 25.30
N TYR A 331 4.07 27.67 25.28
CA TYR A 331 4.73 28.91 25.70
C TYR A 331 4.38 30.07 24.76
N PHE A 332 4.44 29.84 23.45
CA PHE A 332 4.13 30.88 22.46
C PHE A 332 2.72 31.44 22.64
N ASN A 333 1.71 30.57 22.70
CA ASN A 333 0.32 30.99 22.83
C ASN A 333 -0.01 31.57 24.20
N ARG A 334 0.63 31.09 25.29
CA ARG A 334 0.52 31.77 26.59
C ARG A 334 1.13 33.17 26.55
N GLY A 335 2.29 33.31 25.92
CA GLY A 335 2.94 34.59 25.67
C GLY A 335 2.04 35.57 24.92
N LEU A 336 1.38 35.13 23.85
CA LEU A 336 0.38 35.92 23.13
C LEU A 336 -0.80 36.35 24.03
N GLY A 337 -1.25 35.46 24.91
CA GLY A 337 -2.28 35.81 25.91
C GLY A 337 -1.81 36.94 26.83
N TYR A 338 -0.57 36.89 27.32
CA TYR A 338 0.01 37.96 28.14
C TYR A 338 0.18 39.28 27.37
N VAL A 339 0.55 39.23 26.08
CA VAL A 339 0.55 40.43 25.21
C VAL A 339 -0.83 41.07 25.17
N GLN A 340 -1.89 40.27 24.98
CA GLN A 340 -3.26 40.78 24.92
C GLN A 340 -3.73 41.40 26.24
N LEU A 341 -3.17 40.96 27.38
CA LEU A 341 -3.40 41.57 28.70
C LEU A 341 -2.45 42.75 29.00
N GLY A 342 -1.56 43.13 28.09
CA GLY A 342 -0.56 44.19 28.28
C GLY A 342 0.59 43.84 29.24
N GLN A 343 0.79 42.55 29.53
CA GLN A 343 1.83 42.05 30.43
C GLN A 343 3.09 41.66 29.65
N TYR A 344 3.73 42.66 29.03
CA TYR A 344 4.79 42.44 28.03
C TYR A 344 6.05 41.77 28.60
N GLU A 345 6.45 42.04 29.84
CA GLU A 345 7.64 41.41 30.44
C GLU A 345 7.45 39.91 30.69
N ILE A 346 6.23 39.50 31.04
CA ILE A 346 5.90 38.08 31.24
C ILE A 346 5.78 37.41 29.87
N ALA A 347 5.14 38.08 28.91
CA ALA A 347 5.04 37.61 27.53
C ALA A 347 6.43 37.36 26.92
N LEU A 348 7.38 38.29 27.09
CA LEU A 348 8.72 38.16 26.51
C LEU A 348 9.42 36.88 27.01
N LYS A 349 9.32 36.55 28.30
CA LYS A 349 9.92 35.32 28.85
C LYS A 349 9.37 34.06 28.20
N ASP A 350 8.06 34.00 28.00
CA ASP A 350 7.40 32.86 27.36
C ASP A 350 7.78 32.76 25.88
N ILE A 351 7.81 33.89 25.16
CA ILE A 351 8.21 33.94 23.76
C ILE A 351 9.69 33.58 23.59
N GLU A 352 10.57 34.01 24.50
CA GLU A 352 11.98 33.60 24.52
C GLU A 352 12.14 32.11 24.75
N LYS A 353 11.38 31.52 25.67
CA LYS A 353 11.38 30.08 25.89
C LYS A 353 10.87 29.33 24.66
N ALA A 354 9.79 29.79 24.03
CA ALA A 354 9.31 29.23 22.76
C ALA A 354 10.38 29.31 21.66
N ASN A 355 11.09 30.43 21.55
CA ASN A 355 12.16 30.63 20.56
C ASN A 355 13.37 29.71 20.81
N ILE A 356 13.70 29.42 22.07
CA ILE A 356 14.75 28.46 22.42
C ILE A 356 14.34 27.04 21.99
N LEU A 357 13.06 26.69 22.16
CA LEU A 357 12.52 25.37 21.83
C LEU A 357 12.33 25.18 20.32
N ASN A 358 12.02 26.24 19.58
CA ASN A 358 11.88 26.22 18.13
C ASN A 358 12.44 27.50 17.48
N PRO A 359 13.77 27.56 17.24
CA PRO A 359 14.42 28.78 16.74
C PRO A 359 14.12 29.11 15.28
N GLU A 360 13.61 28.16 14.50
CA GLU A 360 13.31 28.34 13.07
C GLU A 360 11.88 28.86 12.83
N ASP A 361 11.07 29.02 13.88
CA ASP A 361 9.72 29.58 13.74
C ASP A 361 9.76 31.11 13.61
N GLU A 362 9.55 31.58 12.38
CA GLU A 362 9.54 33.01 12.06
C GLU A 362 8.47 33.78 12.83
N ASN A 363 7.32 33.17 13.17
CA ASN A 363 6.27 33.85 13.95
C ASN A 363 6.73 34.09 15.38
N VAL A 364 7.40 33.11 15.98
CA VAL A 364 7.97 33.24 17.33
C VAL A 364 9.02 34.35 17.35
N SER A 365 9.95 34.33 16.38
CA SER A 365 10.99 35.36 16.23
C SER A 365 10.40 36.76 16.02
N LEU A 366 9.40 36.89 15.14
CA LEU A 366 8.74 38.16 14.86
C LEU A 366 8.01 38.71 16.09
N GLN A 367 7.31 37.86 16.84
CA GLN A 367 6.63 38.29 18.06
C GLN A 367 7.61 38.72 19.16
N LYS A 368 8.77 38.07 19.25
CA LYS A 368 9.84 38.48 20.17
C LYS A 368 10.25 39.93 19.93
N VAL A 369 10.61 40.26 18.68
CA VAL A 369 11.04 41.62 18.30
C VAL A 369 9.96 42.65 18.59
N LYS A 370 8.69 42.35 18.26
CA LYS A 370 7.57 43.25 18.55
C LYS A 370 7.41 43.57 20.03
N ILE A 371 7.55 42.56 20.90
CA ILE A 371 7.45 42.76 22.35
C ILE A 371 8.63 43.58 22.87
N GLU A 372 9.85 43.35 22.36
CA GLU A 372 11.04 44.13 22.72
C GLU A 372 10.91 45.61 22.32
N GLU A 373 10.36 45.90 21.14
CA GLU A 373 10.07 47.27 20.68
C GLU A 373 9.04 47.96 21.57
N LEU A 374 7.96 47.26 21.94
CA LEU A 374 6.94 47.78 22.83
C LEU A 374 7.52 48.12 24.21
N LEU A 375 8.31 47.22 24.79
CA LEU A 375 8.99 47.45 26.07
C LEU A 375 10.02 48.60 26.01
N SER A 376 10.63 48.84 24.85
CA SER A 376 11.56 49.95 24.64
C SER A 376 10.86 51.31 24.45
N SER A 377 9.54 51.30 24.22
CA SER A 377 8.72 52.48 23.96
C SER A 377 7.92 52.99 25.17
N ILE A 378 7.95 52.24 26.27
CA ILE A 378 7.34 52.55 27.58
C ILE A 378 8.42 53.17 28.49
#